data_AF-A0AA43CQ36-F1
#
_entry.id   AF-A0AA43CQ36-F1
#
_cell.length_a   1.000
_cell.length_b   1.000
_cell.length_c   1.000
_cell.angle_alpha   90.00
_cell.angle_beta   90.00
_cell.angle_gamma   90.00
#
_symmetry.space_group_name_H-M   'P 1'
#
loop_
_entity.id
_entity.type
_entity.pdbx_description
1 polymer ?
#
loop_
_entity_poly.entity_id
_entity_poly.type
_entity_poly.pdbx_seq_one_letter_code
_entity_poly.pdbx_strand_id
1 'polypeptide(L)'
;MKTLSRRLGAGLIGLLVAGAAIWGGLALWFTLPVADGIRVTLALGFVVLGAGGLLTALLRRRLIVPLLPFAGAFVALLGWWSTLGASNDRVWQPDVAMLPSAE
;
A
#
# COMPACT_ATOMS: atom_id res chain seq x y z
N MET A 1 26.50 17.81 8.39
CA MET A 1 26.35 16.44 7.86
C MET A 1 25.23 15.64 8.55
N LYS A 2 25.23 15.50 9.91
CA LYS A 2 24.19 14.74 10.66
C LYS A 2 22.74 15.20 10.43
N THR A 3 22.52 16.49 10.19
CA THR A 3 21.19 17.07 9.91
C THR A 3 20.72 16.80 8.48
N LEU A 4 21.62 16.74 7.50
CA LEU A 4 21.30 16.44 6.11
C LEU A 4 20.92 14.96 5.95
N SER A 5 21.71 14.04 6.53
CA SER A 5 21.41 12.61 6.50
C SER A 5 20.07 12.28 7.17
N ARG A 6 19.74 12.95 8.28
CA ARG A 6 18.46 12.77 8.97
C ARG A 6 17.27 13.28 8.15
N ARG A 7 17.43 14.38 7.39
CA ARG A 7 16.40 14.88 6.47
C ARG A 7 16.20 13.97 5.27
N LEU A 8 17.29 13.47 4.68
CA LEU A 8 17.23 12.50 3.59
C LEU A 8 16.54 11.20 4.03
N GLY A 9 16.92 10.67 5.20
CA GLY A 9 16.27 9.48 5.77
C GLY A 9 14.77 9.68 6.02
N ALA A 10 14.38 10.83 6.57
CA ALA A 10 12.97 11.16 6.76
C ALA A 10 12.20 11.28 5.42
N GLY A 11 12.82 11.88 4.40
CA GLY A 11 12.24 11.98 3.05
C GLY A 11 12.04 10.62 2.39
N LEU A 12 13.04 9.73 2.48
CA LEU A 12 12.95 8.38 1.97
C LEU A 12 11.85 7.57 2.67
N ILE A 13 11.76 7.66 4.00
CA ILE A 13 10.66 7.03 4.76
C ILE A 13 9.31 7.59 4.30
N GLY A 14 9.21 8.90 4.10
CA GLY A 14 8.01 9.54 3.57
C GLY A 14 7.56 8.97 2.23
N LEU A 15 8.50 8.86 1.28
CA LEU A 15 8.24 8.28 -0.03
C LEU A 15 7.82 6.81 0.05
N LEU A 16 8.49 6.01 0.88
CA LEU A 16 8.15 4.60 1.07
C LEU A 16 6.75 4.41 1.64
N VAL A 17 6.38 5.20 2.66
CA VAL A 17 5.04 5.13 3.27
C VAL A 17 3.98 5.62 2.29
N ALA A 18 4.23 6.70 1.55
CA ALA A 18 3.30 7.20 0.53
C ALA A 18 3.09 6.17 -0.59
N GLY A 19 4.17 5.59 -1.10
CA GLY A 19 4.12 4.52 -2.11
C GLY A 19 3.37 3.29 -1.61
N ALA A 20 3.67 2.84 -0.39
CA ALA A 20 2.97 1.71 0.23
C ALA A 20 1.47 1.99 0.46
N ALA A 21 1.11 3.21 0.87
CA ALA A 21 -0.28 3.61 1.08
C ALA A 21 -1.06 3.63 -0.23
N ILE A 22 -0.49 4.20 -1.29
CA ILE A 22 -1.09 4.23 -2.63
C ILE A 22 -1.24 2.80 -3.17
N TRP A 23 -0.15 2.04 -3.20
CA TRP A 23 -0.17 0.67 -3.71
C TRP A 23 -1.16 -0.20 -2.92
N GLY A 24 -1.14 -0.12 -1.58
CA GLY A 24 -2.01 -0.93 -0.75
C GLY A 24 -3.49 -0.54 -0.84
N GLY A 25 -3.79 0.75 -0.97
CA GLY A 25 -5.14 1.22 -1.26
C GLY A 25 -5.66 0.69 -2.59
N LEU A 26 -4.84 0.72 -3.64
CA LEU A 26 -5.19 0.17 -4.95
C LEU A 26 -5.34 -1.35 -4.92
N ALA A 27 -4.46 -2.05 -4.20
CA ALA A 27 -4.56 -3.49 -3.99
C ALA A 27 -5.92 -3.86 -3.37
N LEU A 28 -6.32 -3.19 -2.29
CA LEU A 28 -7.61 -3.41 -1.64
C LEU A 28 -8.77 -3.06 -2.58
N TRP A 29 -8.68 -1.95 -3.30
CA TRP A 29 -9.71 -1.51 -4.25
C TRP A 29 -9.97 -2.53 -5.37
N PHE A 30 -8.91 -3.08 -5.97
CA PHE A 30 -9.05 -3.95 -7.14
C PHE A 30 -9.20 -5.43 -6.83
N THR A 31 -8.64 -5.92 -5.71
CA THR A 31 -8.50 -7.37 -5.50
C THR A 31 -9.20 -7.92 -4.26
N LEU A 32 -9.66 -7.07 -3.33
CA LEU A 32 -10.28 -7.55 -2.10
C LEU A 32 -11.67 -8.17 -2.37
N PRO A 33 -11.89 -9.47 -2.08
CA PRO A 33 -13.10 -10.19 -2.45
C PRO A 33 -14.22 -9.97 -1.42
N VAL A 34 -14.65 -8.72 -1.25
CA VAL A 34 -15.73 -8.32 -0.34
C VAL A 34 -16.71 -7.38 -1.05
N ALA A 35 -17.87 -7.14 -0.43
CA ALA A 35 -18.87 -6.21 -0.94
C ALA A 35 -18.26 -4.81 -1.18
N ASP A 36 -18.73 -4.14 -2.23
CA ASP A 36 -18.12 -2.90 -2.74
C ASP A 36 -17.99 -1.80 -1.68
N GLY A 37 -19.03 -1.60 -0.85
CA GLY A 37 -18.99 -0.62 0.23
C GLY A 37 -17.84 -0.88 1.22
N ILE A 38 -17.68 -2.13 1.65
CA ILE A 38 -16.59 -2.53 2.57
C ILE A 38 -15.23 -2.33 1.89
N ARG A 39 -15.14 -2.68 0.61
CA ARG A 39 -13.91 -2.55 -0.18
C ARG A 39 -13.45 -1.09 -0.27
N VAL A 40 -14.37 -0.19 -0.63
CA VAL A 40 -14.11 1.25 -0.71
C VAL A 40 -13.66 1.78 0.65
N THR A 41 -14.38 1.44 1.72
CA THR A 41 -14.05 1.89 3.08
C THR A 41 -12.66 1.43 3.51
N LEU A 42 -12.30 0.16 3.28
CA LEU A 42 -10.98 -0.36 3.64
C LEU A 42 -9.87 0.25 2.80
N ALA A 43 -10.06 0.42 1.50
CA ALA A 43 -9.08 1.05 0.62
C ALA A 43 -8.80 2.51 1.03
N LEU A 44 -9.86 3.31 1.24
CA LEU A 44 -9.72 4.70 1.69
C LEU A 44 -9.15 4.79 3.11
N GLY A 45 -9.63 3.94 4.02
CA GLY A 45 -9.12 3.87 5.39
C GLY A 45 -7.63 3.56 5.43
N PHE A 46 -7.14 2.67 4.57
CA PHE A 46 -5.72 2.34 4.46
C PHE A 46 -4.87 3.55 4.01
N VAL A 47 -5.32 4.27 2.99
CA VAL A 47 -4.65 5.48 2.50
C VAL A 47 -4.64 6.59 3.56
N VAL A 48 -5.78 6.82 4.22
CA VAL A 48 -5.92 7.80 5.31
C VAL A 48 -5.02 7.44 6.48
N LEU A 49 -4.90 6.16 6.82
CA LEU A 49 -4.02 5.70 7.90
C LEU A 49 -2.54 6.01 7.60
N GLY A 50 -2.09 5.76 6.36
CA GLY A 50 -0.73 6.07 5.93
C GLY A 50 -0.45 7.57 5.90
N ALA A 51 -1.33 8.34 5.27
CA ALA A 51 -1.22 9.80 5.17
C ALA A 51 -1.30 10.48 6.54
N GLY A 52 -2.24 10.06 7.40
CA GLY A 52 -2.41 10.54 8.76
C GLY A 52 -1.21 10.21 9.66
N GLY A 53 -0.64 9.01 9.51
CA GLY A 53 0.61 8.62 10.17
C GLY A 53 1.78 9.50 9.78
N LEU A 54 1.96 9.77 8.47
CA LEU A 54 2.99 10.70 7.97
C LEU A 54 2.79 12.13 8.47
N LEU A 55 1.58 12.66 8.37
CA LEU A 55 1.27 14.01 8.84
C LEU A 55 1.56 14.14 10.34
N THR A 56 1.14 13.16 11.14
CA THR A 56 1.40 13.13 12.57
C THR A 56 2.89 13.03 12.87
N ALA A 57 3.65 12.24 12.10
CA ALA A 57 5.09 12.10 12.24
C ALA A 57 5.83 13.42 11.98
N LEU A 58 5.40 14.17 10.95
CA LEU A 58 5.92 15.49 10.62
C LEU A 58 5.60 16.52 11.71
N LEU A 59 4.34 16.61 12.13
CA LEU A 59 3.89 17.58 13.15
C LEU A 59 4.56 17.34 14.51
N ARG A 60 4.66 16.07 14.93
CA ARG A 60 5.24 15.70 16.25
C ARG A 60 6.76 15.57 16.23
N ARG A 61 7.41 15.72 15.07
CA ARG A 61 8.85 15.48 14.86
C ARG A 61 9.33 14.11 15.37
N ARG A 62 8.44 13.12 15.32
CA ARG A 62 8.67 11.72 15.75
C ARG A 62 8.26 10.79 14.62
N LEU A 63 9.23 10.12 13.99
CA LEU A 63 8.96 9.29 12.82
C LEU A 63 8.28 7.96 13.15
N ILE A 64 8.78 7.23 14.15
CA ILE A 64 8.44 5.80 14.31
C ILE A 64 7.04 5.61 14.89
N VAL A 65 6.76 6.20 16.05
CA VAL A 65 5.53 5.92 16.82
C VAL A 65 4.25 6.18 16.01
N PRO A 66 4.11 7.31 15.28
CA PRO A 66 2.89 7.58 14.50
C PRO A 66 2.69 6.65 13.29
N LEU A 67 3.74 5.98 12.84
CA LEU A 67 3.69 5.07 11.69
C LEU A 67 3.39 3.61 12.08
N LEU A 68 3.47 3.26 13.36
CA LEU A 68 3.22 1.88 13.83
C LEU A 68 1.86 1.31 13.41
N PRO A 69 0.73 2.05 13.50
CA PRO A 69 -0.57 1.53 13.07
C PRO A 69 -0.59 1.19 11.58
N PHE A 70 -0.03 2.09 10.75
CA PHE A 70 0.07 1.87 9.31
C PHE A 70 1.00 0.69 8.99
N ALA A 71 2.13 0.57 9.68
CA ALA A 71 3.05 -0.56 9.50
C ALA A 71 2.36 -1.90 9.83
N GLY A 72 1.58 -1.97 10.90
CA GLY A 72 0.80 -3.16 11.24
C GLY A 72 -0.25 -3.50 10.18
N ALA A 73 -0.99 -2.49 9.70
CA ALA A 73 -1.95 -2.66 8.61
C ALA A 73 -1.29 -3.12 7.31
N PHE A 74 -0.11 -2.58 6.98
CA PHE A 74 0.64 -2.95 5.78
C PHE A 74 1.18 -4.38 5.86
N VAL A 75 1.67 -4.82 7.03
CA VAL A 75 2.07 -6.22 7.24
C VAL A 75 0.89 -7.16 7.08
N ALA A 76 -0.29 -6.82 7.63
CA ALA A 76 -1.49 -7.61 7.44
C ALA A 76 -1.91 -7.69 5.96
N LEU A 77 -1.83 -6.56 5.24
CA LEU A 77 -2.07 -6.50 3.80
C LEU A 77 -1.11 -7.41 3.03
N LEU A 78 0.19 -7.39 3.34
CA LEU A 78 1.18 -8.26 2.69
C LEU A 78 0.92 -9.75 2.97
N GLY A 79 0.53 -10.07 4.21
CA GLY A 79 0.13 -11.42 4.59
C GLY A 79 -1.04 -11.92 3.75
N TRP A 80 -2.10 -11.10 3.61
CA TRP A 80 -3.24 -11.42 2.74
C TRP A 80 -2.86 -11.45 1.25
N TRP A 81 -2.09 -10.48 0.76
CA TRP A 81 -1.68 -10.41 -0.64
C TRP A 81 -0.91 -11.67 -1.06
N SER A 82 -0.10 -12.22 -0.16
CA SER A 82 0.66 -13.46 -0.39
C SER A 82 -0.21 -14.72 -0.51
N THR A 83 -1.50 -14.66 -0.13
CA THR A 83 -2.44 -15.78 -0.29
C THR A 83 -3.16 -15.75 -1.65
N LEU A 84 -2.98 -14.70 -2.46
CA LEU A 84 -3.64 -14.58 -3.75
C LEU A 84 -3.04 -15.57 -4.75
N GLY A 85 -3.83 -16.56 -5.17
CA GLY A 85 -3.43 -17.50 -6.22
C GLY A 85 -3.29 -16.82 -7.59
N ALA A 86 -2.27 -17.22 -8.35
CA ALA A 86 -2.24 -16.93 -9.78
C ALA A 86 -3.46 -17.59 -10.44
N SER A 87 -4.21 -16.84 -11.24
CA SER A 87 -5.35 -17.37 -11.98
C SER A 87 -5.37 -16.71 -13.35
N ASN A 88 -5.39 -17.56 -14.39
CA ASN A 88 -5.55 -17.15 -15.78
C ASN A 88 -7.01 -16.95 -16.17
N ASP A 89 -7.96 -17.36 -15.32
CA ASP A 89 -9.40 -17.28 -15.59
C ASP A 89 -10.00 -15.90 -15.26
N ARG A 90 -9.15 -14.90 -15.01
CA ARG A 90 -9.60 -13.52 -14.81
C ARG A 90 -10.05 -12.94 -16.13
N VAL A 91 -10.96 -11.97 -16.05
CA VAL A 91 -11.38 -11.16 -17.21
C VAL A 91 -10.23 -10.22 -17.57
N TRP A 92 -9.25 -10.76 -18.29
CA TRP A 92 -8.12 -10.03 -18.83
C TRP A 92 -8.55 -9.16 -20.01
N GLN A 93 -7.80 -8.08 -20.25
CA GLN A 93 -8.01 -7.29 -21.46
C GLN A 93 -7.74 -8.14 -22.71
N PRO A 94 -8.40 -7.87 -23.86
CA PRO A 94 -8.29 -8.71 -25.06
C PRO A 94 -6.85 -8.90 -25.56
N ASP A 95 -6.01 -7.89 -25.38
CA ASP A 95 -4.60 -7.88 -25.78
C ASP A 95 -3.70 -8.75 -24.87
N VAL A 96 -4.10 -9.00 -23.62
CA VAL A 96 -3.36 -9.84 -22.66
C VAL A 96 -4.06 -11.16 -22.35
N ALA A 97 -5.20 -11.42 -22.97
CA ALA A 97 -5.93 -12.69 -22.92
C ALA A 97 -5.41 -13.71 -23.96
N MET A 98 -4.14 -13.61 -24.35
CA MET A 98 -3.49 -14.54 -25.28
C MET A 98 -2.62 -15.53 -24.51
N LEU A 99 -2.62 -16.79 -24.93
CA LEU A 99 -1.70 -17.79 -24.39
C LEU A 99 -0.27 -17.42 -24.80
N PRO A 100 0.72 -17.43 -23.87
CA PRO A 100 2.12 -17.22 -24.24
C PRO A 100 2.55 -18.28 -25.28
N SER A 101 2.86 -17.85 -26.50
CA SER A 101 3.50 -18.67 -27.53
C SER A 101 4.96 -18.24 -27.68
N ALA A 102 5.88 -19.21 -27.66
CA ALA A 102 7.26 -18.98 -28.08
C ALA A 102 7.41 -19.39 -29.55
N GLU A 103 8.05 -18.56 -30.36
CA GLU A 103 8.55 -18.93 -31.71
C GLU A 103 9.92 -19.59 -31.62
#